data_AF-A0A7S0W672-F1
#
_entry.id   AF-A0A7S0W672-F1
#
_cell.length_a   1.000
_cell.length_b   1.000
_cell.length_c   1.000
_cell.angle_alpha   90.00
_cell.angle_beta   90.00
_cell.angle_gamma   90.00
#
_symmetry.space_group_name_H-M   'P 1'
#
loop_
_entity.id
_entity.type
_entity.pdbx_description
1 polymer ?
#
loop_
_entity_poly.entity_id
_entity_poly.type
_entity_poly.pdbx_seq_one_letter_code
_entity_poly.pdbx_strand_id
1 'polypeptide(L)'
;SSGGRFKGMLDGLKSNDLAKQTESLNELCEVLCMATEESLVGLSVEALLPCLVTLVSSDSSAEVMLLACRAIAYVLESIPGSSAAVVHFGCIPPLCDKLMAISYIDVAEQALMTLYKISQDHALQVLRAGGMTAVLAYLDFFPLSVQRTGMATVANMCKRVSSDNVHLLRDSIPQLSALLLSPDLKIVEHVCTAFCRLASDLQAHTA
;
A
#
# COMPACT_ATOMS: atom_id res chain seq x y z
N SER A 1 1.35 -26.23 -19.07
CA SER A 1 2.47 -25.90 -18.15
C SER A 1 2.16 -24.61 -17.44
N SER A 2 2.49 -24.47 -16.15
CA SER A 2 2.16 -23.28 -15.35
C SER A 2 2.71 -21.97 -15.94
N GLY A 3 3.87 -22.02 -16.61
CA GLY A 3 4.43 -20.85 -17.32
C GLY A 3 3.61 -20.35 -18.51
N GLY A 4 2.82 -21.20 -19.17
CA GLY A 4 1.93 -20.77 -20.25
C GLY A 4 0.72 -19.98 -19.75
N ARG A 5 0.25 -20.31 -18.54
CA ARG A 5 -0.88 -19.65 -17.88
C ARG A 5 -0.55 -18.21 -17.48
N PHE A 6 0.57 -18.01 -16.77
CA PHE A 6 1.00 -16.66 -16.37
C PHE A 6 1.33 -15.75 -17.55
N LYS A 7 1.86 -16.32 -18.63
CA LYS A 7 2.05 -15.57 -19.87
C LYS A 7 0.72 -15.06 -20.44
N GLY A 8 -0.31 -15.92 -20.49
CA GLY A 8 -1.66 -15.54 -20.92
C GLY A 8 -2.26 -14.42 -20.06
N MET A 9 -2.15 -14.53 -18.73
CA MET A 9 -2.58 -13.46 -17.81
C MET A 9 -1.84 -12.16 -18.10
N LEU A 10 -0.51 -12.18 -18.21
CA LEU A 10 0.29 -10.98 -18.50
C LEU A 10 -0.09 -10.32 -19.83
N ASP A 11 -0.38 -11.12 -20.87
CA ASP A 11 -0.84 -10.60 -22.16
C ASP A 11 -2.22 -9.93 -22.03
N GLY A 12 -3.12 -10.49 -21.22
CA GLY A 12 -4.43 -9.90 -20.93
C GLY A 12 -4.35 -8.61 -20.11
N LEU A 13 -3.46 -8.54 -19.10
CA LEU A 13 -3.19 -7.32 -18.33
C LEU A 13 -2.67 -6.17 -19.21
N LYS A 14 -1.88 -6.49 -20.24
CA LYS A 14 -1.33 -5.51 -21.20
C LYS A 14 -2.28 -5.16 -22.34
N SER A 15 -3.44 -5.82 -22.41
CA SER A 15 -4.41 -5.54 -23.47
C SER A 15 -5.06 -4.16 -23.27
N ASN A 16 -5.62 -3.59 -24.33
CA ASN A 16 -6.42 -2.35 -24.26
C ASN A 16 -7.91 -2.64 -24.01
N ASP A 17 -8.27 -3.90 -23.74
CA ASP A 17 -9.64 -4.36 -23.56
C ASP A 17 -9.92 -4.55 -22.06
N LEU A 18 -10.79 -3.69 -21.51
CA LEU A 18 -11.14 -3.73 -20.09
C LEU A 18 -11.66 -5.09 -19.64
N ALA A 19 -12.43 -5.79 -20.49
CA ALA A 19 -12.97 -7.10 -20.14
C ALA A 19 -11.85 -8.13 -19.96
N LYS A 20 -10.85 -8.12 -20.86
CA LYS A 20 -9.68 -9.01 -20.78
C LYS A 20 -8.76 -8.66 -19.61
N GLN A 21 -8.59 -7.38 -19.31
CA GLN A 21 -7.84 -6.92 -18.14
C GLN A 21 -8.52 -7.43 -16.86
N THR A 22 -9.83 -7.23 -16.72
CA THR A 22 -10.61 -7.67 -15.55
C THR A 22 -10.58 -9.20 -15.41
N GLU A 23 -10.77 -9.95 -16.49
CA GLU A 23 -10.68 -11.42 -16.46
C GLU A 23 -9.31 -11.89 -15.98
N SER A 24 -8.24 -11.33 -16.55
CA SER A 24 -6.87 -11.68 -16.18
C SER A 24 -6.52 -11.29 -14.75
N LEU A 25 -7.03 -10.15 -14.27
CA LEU A 25 -6.86 -9.69 -12.89
C LEU A 25 -7.60 -10.57 -11.90
N ASN A 26 -8.83 -10.98 -12.20
CA ASN A 26 -9.58 -11.91 -11.36
C ASN A 26 -8.86 -13.25 -11.25
N GLU A 27 -8.45 -13.84 -12.38
CA GLU A 27 -7.73 -15.11 -12.39
C GLU A 27 -6.41 -15.00 -11.61
N LEU A 28 -5.67 -13.88 -11.78
CA LEU A 28 -4.46 -13.63 -11.01
C LEU A 28 -4.73 -13.51 -9.51
N CYS A 29 -5.77 -12.77 -9.11
CA CYS A 29 -6.14 -12.61 -7.71
C CYS A 29 -6.51 -13.95 -7.06
N GLU A 30 -7.25 -14.81 -7.77
CA GLU A 30 -7.60 -16.15 -7.30
C GLU A 30 -6.35 -17.02 -7.08
N VAL A 31 -5.38 -16.97 -8.00
CA VAL A 31 -4.14 -17.72 -7.85
C VAL A 31 -3.31 -17.24 -6.68
N LEU A 32 -3.19 -15.92 -6.53
CA LEU A 32 -2.37 -15.33 -5.48
C LEU A 32 -3.01 -15.49 -4.10
N CYS A 33 -4.34 -15.42 -3.98
CA CYS A 33 -5.01 -15.56 -2.69
C CYS A 33 -5.02 -17.00 -2.16
N MET A 34 -4.96 -18.00 -3.05
CA MET A 34 -4.84 -19.42 -2.72
C MET A 34 -3.45 -19.97 -3.09
N ALA A 35 -2.42 -19.12 -2.99
CA ALA A 35 -1.08 -19.46 -3.45
C ALA A 35 -0.49 -20.64 -2.67
N THR A 36 0.09 -21.57 -3.41
CA THR A 36 0.95 -22.64 -2.93
C THR A 36 2.27 -22.56 -3.68
N GLU A 37 3.32 -23.22 -3.18
CA GLU A 37 4.61 -23.26 -3.89
C GLU A 37 4.46 -23.77 -5.33
N GLU A 38 3.56 -24.72 -5.58
CA GLU A 38 3.28 -25.27 -6.90
C GLU A 38 2.48 -24.31 -7.80
N SER A 39 1.51 -23.56 -7.25
CA SER A 39 0.66 -22.69 -8.05
C SER A 39 1.41 -21.47 -8.59
N LEU A 40 2.47 -21.04 -7.89
CA LEU A 40 3.31 -19.90 -8.26
C LEU A 40 4.47 -20.28 -9.22
N VAL A 41 4.62 -21.56 -9.58
CA VAL A 41 5.68 -22.00 -10.50
C VAL A 41 5.56 -21.29 -11.85
N GLY A 42 6.59 -20.52 -12.19
CA GLY A 42 6.67 -19.77 -13.44
C GLY A 42 6.09 -18.35 -13.38
N LEU A 43 5.60 -17.90 -12.21
CA LEU A 43 5.24 -16.50 -12.01
C LEU A 43 6.50 -15.63 -11.93
N SER A 44 6.53 -14.54 -12.70
CA SER A 44 7.57 -13.52 -12.60
C SER A 44 6.97 -12.25 -11.99
N VAL A 45 7.35 -11.97 -10.73
CA VAL A 45 6.96 -10.74 -10.04
C VAL A 45 7.48 -9.50 -10.79
N GLU A 46 8.68 -9.58 -11.35
CA GLU A 46 9.30 -8.50 -12.13
C GLU A 46 8.54 -8.16 -13.42
N ALA A 47 7.96 -9.16 -14.09
CA ALA A 47 7.12 -8.93 -15.26
C ALA A 47 5.72 -8.42 -14.88
N LEU A 48 5.22 -8.84 -13.72
CA LEU A 48 3.86 -8.55 -13.25
C LEU A 48 3.72 -7.13 -12.70
N LEU A 49 4.61 -6.71 -11.81
CA LEU A 49 4.46 -5.46 -11.06
C LEU A 49 4.34 -4.21 -11.95
N PRO A 50 5.14 -4.02 -13.02
CA PRO A 50 4.96 -2.87 -13.92
C PRO A 50 3.57 -2.81 -14.57
N CYS A 51 2.99 -3.96 -14.89
CA CYS A 51 1.64 -4.04 -15.43
C CYS A 51 0.60 -3.61 -14.38
N LEU A 52 0.71 -4.12 -13.15
CA LEU A 52 -0.19 -3.75 -12.05
C LEU A 52 -0.09 -2.26 -11.71
N VAL A 53 1.13 -1.69 -11.68
CA VAL A 53 1.36 -0.25 -11.46
C VAL A 53 0.63 0.60 -12.51
N THR A 54 0.72 0.20 -13.78
CA THR A 54 0.03 0.89 -14.88
C THR A 54 -1.48 0.83 -14.70
N LEU A 55 -2.02 -0.32 -14.29
CA LEU A 55 -3.46 -0.52 -14.10
C LEU A 55 -3.99 0.22 -12.85
N VAL A 56 -3.24 0.26 -11.75
CA VAL A 56 -3.58 1.10 -10.58
C VAL A 56 -3.63 2.57 -10.97
N SER A 57 -2.69 3.02 -11.80
CA SER A 57 -2.64 4.41 -12.27
C SER A 57 -3.67 4.71 -13.35
N SER A 58 -4.37 3.69 -13.88
CA SER A 58 -5.37 3.89 -14.92
C SER A 58 -6.66 4.43 -14.30
N ASP A 59 -7.18 5.55 -14.80
CA ASP A 59 -8.48 6.08 -14.38
C ASP A 59 -9.63 5.53 -15.25
N SER A 60 -9.41 4.39 -15.91
CA SER A 60 -10.34 3.82 -16.89
C SER A 60 -11.46 2.98 -16.28
N SER A 61 -11.19 2.28 -15.16
CA SER A 61 -12.17 1.42 -14.49
C SER A 61 -11.84 1.24 -13.01
N ALA A 62 -12.83 1.49 -12.14
CA ALA A 62 -12.73 1.27 -10.70
C ALA A 62 -12.43 -0.19 -10.35
N GLU A 63 -13.04 -1.13 -11.07
CA GLU A 63 -12.85 -2.57 -10.86
C GLU A 63 -11.41 -2.99 -11.19
N VAL A 64 -10.88 -2.52 -12.32
CA VAL A 64 -9.49 -2.80 -12.74
C VAL A 64 -8.51 -2.24 -11.72
N MET A 65 -8.69 -0.98 -11.28
CA MET A 65 -7.86 -0.38 -10.25
C MET A 65 -7.90 -1.18 -8.94
N LEU A 66 -9.10 -1.55 -8.49
CA LEU A 66 -9.31 -2.28 -7.24
C LEU A 66 -8.61 -3.65 -7.28
N LEU A 67 -8.82 -4.42 -8.36
CA LEU A 67 -8.22 -5.73 -8.53
C LEU A 67 -6.70 -5.63 -8.69
N ALA A 68 -6.18 -4.60 -9.38
CA ALA A 68 -4.74 -4.39 -9.48
C ALA A 68 -4.09 -4.06 -8.13
N CYS A 69 -4.70 -3.18 -7.32
CA CYS A 69 -4.26 -2.91 -5.95
C CYS A 69 -4.30 -4.20 -5.09
N ARG A 70 -5.37 -5.00 -5.22
CA ARG A 70 -5.52 -6.27 -4.50
C ARG A 70 -4.47 -7.30 -4.91
N ALA A 71 -4.15 -7.41 -6.21
CA ALA A 71 -3.10 -8.28 -6.70
C ALA A 71 -1.73 -7.91 -6.11
N ILE A 72 -1.38 -6.62 -6.02
CA ILE A 72 -0.15 -6.16 -5.34
C ILE A 72 -0.17 -6.59 -3.86
N ALA A 73 -1.31 -6.43 -3.19
CA ALA A 73 -1.47 -6.82 -1.80
C ALA A 73 -1.30 -8.33 -1.57
N TYR A 74 -1.73 -9.17 -2.52
CA TYR A 74 -1.51 -10.61 -2.46
C TYR A 74 -0.08 -11.01 -2.83
N VAL A 75 0.58 -10.29 -3.75
CA VAL A 75 2.02 -10.50 -4.01
C VAL A 75 2.83 -10.30 -2.72
N LEU A 76 2.50 -9.29 -1.91
CA LEU A 76 3.15 -9.02 -0.63
C LEU A 76 2.89 -10.12 0.41
N GLU A 77 1.71 -10.75 0.41
CA GLU A 77 1.35 -11.80 1.37
C GLU A 77 1.87 -13.17 0.99
N SER A 78 1.77 -13.50 -0.30
CA SER A 78 1.94 -14.86 -0.80
C SER A 78 3.35 -15.15 -1.30
N ILE A 79 4.18 -14.12 -1.53
CA ILE A 79 5.51 -14.28 -2.09
C ILE A 79 6.56 -13.69 -1.14
N PRO A 80 7.30 -14.52 -0.39
CA PRO A 80 8.36 -14.05 0.50
C PRO A 80 9.41 -13.22 -0.24
N GLY A 81 9.80 -12.08 0.35
CA GLY A 81 10.81 -11.19 -0.21
C GLY A 81 10.32 -10.29 -1.36
N SER A 82 9.05 -10.38 -1.77
CA SER A 82 8.48 -9.56 -2.85
C SER A 82 8.40 -8.07 -2.52
N SER A 83 8.44 -7.70 -1.23
CA SER A 83 8.29 -6.32 -0.77
C SER A 83 9.35 -5.38 -1.35
N ALA A 84 10.60 -5.84 -1.51
CA ALA A 84 11.65 -5.07 -2.15
C ALA A 84 11.37 -4.82 -3.64
N ALA A 85 10.82 -5.82 -4.35
CA ALA A 85 10.43 -5.66 -5.75
C ALA A 85 9.24 -4.69 -5.90
N VAL A 86 8.23 -4.77 -5.04
CA VAL A 86 7.08 -3.84 -5.02
C VAL A 86 7.54 -2.38 -4.88
N VAL A 87 8.52 -2.13 -4.02
CA VAL A 87 9.13 -0.79 -3.91
C VAL A 87 9.93 -0.43 -5.16
N HIS A 88 10.77 -1.34 -5.64
CA HIS A 88 11.66 -1.12 -6.79
C HIS A 88 10.89 -0.76 -8.06
N PHE A 89 9.76 -1.44 -8.33
CA PHE A 89 8.93 -1.20 -9.50
C PHE A 89 7.93 -0.04 -9.32
N GLY A 90 8.03 0.73 -8.23
CA GLY A 90 7.30 1.99 -8.08
C GLY A 90 5.83 1.84 -7.72
N CYS A 91 5.45 0.82 -6.94
CA CYS A 91 4.05 0.65 -6.54
C CYS A 91 3.55 1.68 -5.52
N ILE A 92 4.43 2.34 -4.76
CA ILE A 92 4.02 3.25 -3.68
C ILE A 92 3.33 4.52 -4.20
N PRO A 93 3.90 5.30 -5.14
CA PRO A 93 3.30 6.58 -5.55
C PRO A 93 1.86 6.45 -6.07
N PRO A 94 1.52 5.50 -6.97
CA PRO A 94 0.14 5.33 -7.42
C PRO A 94 -0.84 5.02 -6.28
N LEU A 95 -0.41 4.28 -5.26
CA LEU A 95 -1.24 3.99 -4.09
C LEU A 95 -1.49 5.24 -3.25
N CYS A 96 -0.46 6.09 -3.08
CA CYS A 96 -0.60 7.39 -2.42
C CYS A 96 -1.55 8.31 -3.20
N ASP A 97 -1.44 8.33 -4.53
CA ASP A 97 -2.31 9.15 -5.39
C ASP A 97 -3.79 8.77 -5.24
N LYS A 98 -4.11 7.47 -5.11
CA LYS A 98 -5.50 7.02 -4.86
C LYS A 98 -6.07 7.43 -3.50
N LEU A 99 -5.22 7.80 -2.54
CA LEU A 99 -5.65 8.39 -1.27
C LEU A 99 -5.75 9.91 -1.32
N MET A 100 -4.98 10.57 -2.20
CA MET A 100 -5.00 12.03 -2.35
C MET A 100 -6.16 12.52 -3.24
N ALA A 101 -6.67 11.68 -4.13
CA ALA A 101 -7.80 11.97 -5.01
C ALA A 101 -8.81 10.81 -5.02
N ILE A 102 -9.58 10.68 -3.94
CA ILE A 102 -10.54 9.58 -3.78
C ILE A 102 -11.70 9.75 -4.79
N SER A 103 -11.64 8.97 -5.86
CA SER A 103 -12.74 8.82 -6.83
C SER A 103 -13.63 7.61 -6.51
N TYR A 104 -13.05 6.57 -5.92
CA TYR A 104 -13.72 5.32 -5.56
C TYR A 104 -13.24 4.88 -4.17
N ILE A 105 -14.17 4.80 -3.21
CA ILE A 105 -13.84 4.51 -1.81
C ILE A 105 -13.18 3.13 -1.68
N ASP A 106 -13.73 2.10 -2.32
CA ASP A 106 -13.19 0.74 -2.26
C ASP A 106 -11.72 0.67 -2.77
N VAL A 107 -11.38 1.44 -3.80
CA VAL A 107 -10.02 1.53 -4.33
C VAL A 107 -9.10 2.20 -3.33
N ALA A 108 -9.55 3.29 -2.69
CA ALA A 108 -8.77 4.01 -1.70
C ALA A 108 -8.55 3.15 -0.44
N GLU A 109 -9.58 2.43 0.03
CA GLU A 109 -9.45 1.47 1.14
C GLU A 109 -8.42 0.39 0.80
N GLN A 110 -8.54 -0.24 -0.37
CA GLN A 110 -7.59 -1.27 -0.80
C GLN A 110 -6.17 -0.71 -0.97
N ALA A 111 -6.02 0.53 -1.45
CA ALA A 111 -4.73 1.20 -1.56
C ALA A 111 -4.09 1.42 -0.19
N LEU A 112 -4.88 1.88 0.80
CA LEU A 112 -4.42 2.05 2.17
C LEU A 112 -4.01 0.71 2.82
N MET A 113 -4.80 -0.35 2.62
CA MET A 113 -4.45 -1.69 3.10
C MET A 113 -3.14 -2.20 2.48
N THR A 114 -2.89 -1.85 1.21
CA THR A 114 -1.67 -2.23 0.50
C THR A 114 -0.46 -1.43 1.01
N LEU A 115 -0.62 -0.12 1.22
CA LEU A 115 0.41 0.74 1.83
C LEU A 115 0.76 0.28 3.24
N TYR A 116 -0.24 -0.15 4.03
CA TYR A 116 -0.01 -0.73 5.35
C TYR A 116 0.94 -1.92 5.28
N LYS A 117 0.70 -2.88 4.38
CA LYS A 117 1.57 -4.04 4.18
C LYS A 117 2.99 -3.63 3.79
N ILE A 118 3.13 -2.72 2.83
CA ILE A 118 4.46 -2.21 2.40
C ILE A 118 5.19 -1.55 3.59
N SER A 119 4.46 -0.79 4.42
CA SER A 119 5.03 -0.05 5.55
C SER A 119 5.63 -0.92 6.64
N GLN A 120 5.26 -2.21 6.72
CA GLN A 120 5.80 -3.13 7.72
C GLN A 120 7.31 -3.32 7.55
N ASP A 121 7.76 -3.42 6.29
CA ASP A 121 9.18 -3.60 5.94
C ASP A 121 9.83 -2.33 5.39
N HIS A 122 9.09 -1.53 4.63
CA HIS A 122 9.59 -0.40 3.82
C HIS A 122 8.97 0.94 4.22
N ALA A 123 8.80 1.17 5.53
CA ALA A 123 8.15 2.37 6.06
C ALA A 123 8.81 3.70 5.63
N LEU A 124 10.14 3.72 5.49
CA LEU A 124 10.87 4.93 5.05
C LEU A 124 10.53 5.30 3.60
N GLN A 125 10.36 4.30 2.74
CA GLN A 125 10.03 4.49 1.34
C GLN A 125 8.59 4.99 1.19
N VAL A 126 7.67 4.46 2.01
CA VAL A 126 6.29 4.98 2.10
C VAL A 126 6.29 6.43 2.58
N LEU A 127 7.06 6.76 3.62
CA LEU A 127 7.18 8.13 4.12
C LEU A 127 7.72 9.09 3.05
N ARG A 128 8.83 8.72 2.37
CA ARG A 128 9.47 9.53 1.32
C ARG A 128 8.58 9.75 0.10
N ALA A 129 7.67 8.83 -0.18
CA ALA A 129 6.69 8.97 -1.26
C ALA A 129 5.49 9.85 -0.89
N GLY A 130 5.47 10.48 0.30
CA GLY A 130 4.34 11.29 0.76
C GLY A 130 3.23 10.48 1.42
N GLY A 131 3.50 9.23 1.82
CA GLY A 131 2.51 8.34 2.42
C GLY A 131 1.87 8.90 3.70
N MET A 132 2.60 9.68 4.50
CA MET A 132 2.05 10.32 5.70
C MET A 132 0.88 11.24 5.36
N THR A 133 1.09 12.16 4.41
CA THR A 133 0.05 13.09 3.93
C THR A 133 -1.09 12.33 3.28
N ALA A 134 -0.77 11.35 2.43
CA ALA A 134 -1.77 10.55 1.72
C ALA A 134 -2.73 9.80 2.67
N VAL A 135 -2.20 9.15 3.70
CA VAL A 135 -3.00 8.41 4.68
C VAL A 135 -3.89 9.33 5.51
N LEU A 136 -3.39 10.52 5.85
CA LEU A 136 -4.08 11.46 6.73
C LEU A 136 -5.11 12.33 6.00
N ALA A 137 -5.00 12.53 4.69
CA ALA A 137 -5.80 13.49 3.91
C ALA A 137 -7.32 13.32 4.09
N TYR A 138 -7.81 12.09 4.08
CA TYR A 138 -9.24 11.77 4.19
C TYR A 138 -9.54 10.75 5.30
N LEU A 139 -8.66 10.65 6.30
CA LEU A 139 -8.74 9.62 7.34
C LEU A 139 -10.13 9.56 7.99
N ASP A 140 -10.68 10.71 8.39
CA ASP A 140 -11.95 10.80 9.12
C ASP A 140 -13.18 10.31 8.30
N PHE A 141 -13.06 10.23 6.97
CA PHE A 141 -14.12 9.77 6.08
C PHE A 141 -14.15 8.25 5.88
N PHE A 142 -13.05 7.57 6.21
CA PHE A 142 -13.00 6.11 6.10
C PHE A 142 -13.76 5.41 7.22
N PRO A 143 -14.22 4.16 7.02
CA PRO A 143 -14.71 3.32 8.10
C PRO A 143 -13.67 3.16 9.21
N LEU A 144 -14.12 3.02 10.45
CA LEU A 144 -13.24 2.95 11.63
C LEU A 144 -12.16 1.85 11.53
N SER A 145 -12.48 0.71 10.91
CA SER A 145 -11.51 -0.36 10.64
C SER A 145 -10.34 0.12 9.77
N VAL A 146 -10.64 0.89 8.72
CA VAL A 146 -9.67 1.44 7.79
C VAL A 146 -8.89 2.59 8.43
N GLN A 147 -9.54 3.43 9.25
CA GLN A 147 -8.85 4.46 10.02
C GLN A 147 -7.76 3.88 10.93
N ARG A 148 -8.09 2.80 11.66
CA ARG A 148 -7.13 2.10 12.51
C ARG A 148 -5.95 1.55 11.72
N THR A 149 -6.18 0.98 10.53
CA THR A 149 -5.10 0.54 9.63
C THR A 149 -4.26 1.72 9.13
N GLY A 150 -4.89 2.85 8.78
CA GLY A 150 -4.18 4.08 8.42
C GLY A 150 -3.27 4.54 9.56
N MET A 151 -3.77 4.56 10.78
CA MET A 151 -2.98 4.94 11.96
C MET A 151 -1.87 3.95 12.30
N ALA A 152 -2.08 2.64 12.06
CA ALA A 152 -1.01 1.66 12.16
C ALA A 152 0.09 1.91 11.10
N THR A 153 -0.30 2.30 9.88
CA THR A 153 0.64 2.68 8.80
C THR A 153 1.45 3.91 9.17
N VAL A 154 0.80 4.94 9.73
CA VAL A 154 1.45 6.14 10.29
C VAL A 154 2.47 5.75 11.37
N ALA A 155 2.06 4.91 12.32
CA ALA A 155 2.96 4.46 13.39
C ALA A 155 4.17 3.68 12.84
N ASN A 156 4.01 2.92 11.76
CA ASN A 156 5.12 2.23 11.09
C ASN A 156 6.09 3.23 10.44
N MET A 157 5.60 4.24 9.73
CA MET A 157 6.43 5.30 9.15
C MET A 157 7.25 6.02 10.23
N CYS A 158 6.64 6.32 11.37
CA CYS A 158 7.30 6.95 12.51
C CYS A 158 8.45 6.13 13.14
N LYS A 159 8.53 4.82 12.88
CA LYS A 159 9.61 3.92 13.34
C LYS A 159 10.91 4.03 12.52
N ARG A 160 10.90 4.81 11.44
CA ARG A 160 12.04 4.93 10.52
C ARG A 160 12.44 6.39 10.31
N VAL A 161 11.99 7.26 11.20
CA VAL A 161 12.21 8.69 11.10
C VAL A 161 13.53 9.04 11.76
N SER A 162 14.39 9.73 11.02
CA SER A 162 15.67 10.23 11.51
C SER A 162 15.69 11.76 11.41
N SER A 163 16.74 12.39 11.94
CA SER A 163 16.97 13.83 11.80
C SER A 163 16.93 14.31 10.35
N ASP A 164 17.32 13.47 9.38
CA ASP A 164 17.33 13.82 7.95
C ASP A 164 15.93 13.95 7.35
N ASN A 165 14.94 13.23 7.87
CA ASN A 165 13.62 13.10 7.25
C ASN A 165 12.46 13.54 8.14
N VAL A 166 12.71 13.95 9.39
CA VAL A 166 11.70 14.44 10.33
C VAL A 166 10.90 15.63 9.78
N HIS A 167 11.49 16.42 8.89
CA HIS A 167 10.83 17.54 8.22
C HIS A 167 9.59 17.09 7.41
N LEU A 168 9.56 15.84 6.92
CA LEU A 168 8.43 15.26 6.19
C LEU A 168 7.17 15.10 7.06
N LEU A 169 7.29 15.16 8.38
CA LEU A 169 6.17 15.01 9.31
C LEU A 169 5.58 16.34 9.76
N ARG A 170 6.27 17.45 9.50
CA ARG A 170 5.98 18.75 10.13
C ARG A 170 4.51 19.15 10.02
N ASP A 171 3.94 18.99 8.83
CA ASP A 171 2.56 19.38 8.54
C ASP A 171 1.53 18.38 9.10
N SER A 172 1.97 17.15 9.38
CA SER A 172 1.14 16.08 9.93
C SER A 172 1.08 16.08 11.45
N ILE A 173 2.09 16.64 12.15
CA ILE A 173 2.12 16.66 13.63
C ILE A 173 0.84 17.25 14.24
N PRO A 174 0.31 18.41 13.80
CA PRO A 174 -0.90 18.96 14.39
C PRO A 174 -2.12 18.04 14.25
N GLN A 175 -2.27 17.41 13.08
CA GLN A 175 -3.35 16.46 12.82
C GLN A 175 -3.21 15.20 13.69
N LEU A 176 -2.00 14.66 13.81
CA LEU A 176 -1.72 13.53 14.71
C LEU A 176 -2.01 13.89 16.17
N SER A 177 -1.64 15.08 16.61
CA SER A 177 -1.94 15.56 17.97
C SER A 177 -3.44 15.68 18.22
N ALA A 178 -4.22 16.13 17.23
CA ALA A 178 -5.67 16.19 17.35
C ALA A 178 -6.32 14.80 17.56
N LEU A 179 -5.76 13.76 16.92
CA LEU A 179 -6.24 12.38 17.05
C LEU A 179 -6.01 11.77 18.44
N LEU A 180 -5.22 12.39 19.32
CA LEU A 180 -5.14 11.99 20.74
C LEU A 180 -6.47 12.17 21.49
N LEU A 181 -7.36 13.02 20.98
CA LEU A 181 -8.69 13.27 21.53
C LEU A 181 -9.77 12.41 20.85
N SER A 182 -9.37 11.44 20.02
CA SER A 182 -10.31 10.54 19.36
C SER A 182 -11.12 9.72 20.38
N PRO A 183 -12.42 9.50 20.15
CA PRO A 183 -13.21 8.59 20.97
C PRO A 183 -12.78 7.12 20.81
N ASP A 184 -12.05 6.79 19.74
CA ASP A 184 -11.55 5.45 19.51
C ASP A 184 -10.18 5.24 20.17
N LEU A 185 -10.17 4.45 21.24
CA LEU A 185 -8.95 4.18 22.00
C LEU A 185 -7.84 3.50 21.17
N LYS A 186 -8.19 2.77 20.10
CA LYS A 186 -7.20 2.11 19.26
C LYS A 186 -6.48 3.12 18.36
N ILE A 187 -7.19 4.12 17.85
CA ILE A 187 -6.58 5.29 17.19
C ILE A 187 -5.62 5.99 18.15
N VAL A 188 -6.07 6.31 19.36
CA VAL A 188 -5.22 6.97 20.38
C VAL A 188 -3.96 6.14 20.68
N GLU A 189 -4.08 4.82 20.84
CA GLU A 189 -2.95 3.91 21.04
C GLU A 189 -1.93 3.99 19.89
N HIS A 190 -2.39 4.02 18.64
CA HIS A 190 -1.52 4.15 17.47
C HIS A 190 -0.83 5.52 17.40
N VAL A 191 -1.54 6.61 17.74
CA VAL A 191 -0.94 7.96 17.82
C VAL A 191 0.14 8.01 18.89
N CYS A 192 -0.14 7.51 20.10
CA CYS A 192 0.83 7.42 21.18
C CYS A 192 2.05 6.58 20.76
N THR A 193 1.82 5.44 20.11
CA THR A 193 2.89 4.59 19.57
C THR A 193 3.74 5.33 18.54
N ALA A 194 3.11 6.10 17.65
CA ALA A 194 3.80 6.92 16.66
C ALA A 194 4.70 7.96 17.33
N PHE A 195 4.20 8.73 18.31
CA PHE A 195 5.01 9.71 19.03
C PHE A 195 6.14 9.08 19.86
N CYS A 196 5.89 7.95 20.54
CA CYS A 196 6.94 7.22 21.25
C CYS A 196 8.07 6.76 20.32
N ARG A 197 7.74 6.26 19.12
CA ARG A 197 8.73 5.86 18.10
C ARG A 197 9.54 7.05 17.60
N LEU A 198 8.87 8.18 17.31
CA LEU A 198 9.56 9.42 16.92
C LEU A 198 10.54 9.90 17.98
N ALA A 199 10.11 9.92 19.24
CA ALA A 199 10.96 10.36 20.35
C ALA A 199 12.19 9.46 20.52
N SER A 200 12.00 8.13 20.51
CA SER A 200 13.08 7.16 20.65
C SER A 200 14.10 7.24 19.50
N ASP A 201 13.63 7.32 18.26
CA ASP A 201 14.53 7.36 17.10
C ASP A 201 15.30 8.68 17.03
N LEU A 202 14.67 9.83 17.33
CA LEU A 202 15.38 11.12 17.36
C LEU A 202 16.47 11.15 18.44
N GLN A 203 16.22 10.55 19.61
CA GLN A 203 17.23 10.44 20.68
C GLN A 203 18.43 9.61 20.23
N ALA A 204 18.20 8.47 19.56
CA ALA A 204 19.26 7.59 19.08
C ALA A 204 20.20 8.22 18.05
N HIS A 205 19.77 9.29 17.35
CA HIS A 205 20.61 10.00 16.37
C HIS A 205 21.28 11.26 16.94
N THR A 206 20.97 11.64 18.17
CA THR A 206 21.62 12.76 18.89
C THR A 206 22.71 12.33 19.86
N ALA A 207 22.83 11.03 20.12
CA ALA A 207 23.87 10.41 20.95
C ALA A 207 24.98 9.82 20.07
#